data_AF-A0A6N6TCS2-F1
#
_entry.id   AF-A0A6N6TCS2-F1
#
_cell.length_a   1.000
_cell.length_b   1.000
_cell.length_c   1.000
_cell.angle_alpha   90.00
_cell.angle_beta   90.00
_cell.angle_gamma   90.00
#
_symmetry.space_group_name_H-M   'P 1'
#
loop_
_entity.id
_entity.type
_entity.pdbx_description
1 polymer ?
#
loop_
_entity_poly.entity_id
_entity_poly.type
_entity_poly.pdbx_seq_one_letter_code
_entity_poly.pdbx_strand_id
1 'polypeptide(L)'
;MLTIDNPMPRLCEDTVEISAVDFAKYADQYIEVWSKLEGARIHHSKLGDGKILRVEHRKDYIPLIYLIFDNENEKTFNSESFKIGNVTAIKIPKKLHSLIITDIEKLWRNIDINLASWLNQVTIAIVGQDHTDQLKQERNELIINRQDAIERESKIRLERAELERKKRLEEAELERKIRQDEAEYIQQKERLEKEKYDRRIKKIYADSIRNYVIDRQIQHLMHFTPLYNIPSILEYGLQSRNRLLNHNVIFPDESRADGWLDWISLSISFPNYKMFYNKRKSMSKVNGWAVLLIRSDVLWELNCKFILTNAASSQIIMFEDSKWSSIDELKRMFSYEEHRINIPINYTTDPQAEVMVNNEIPINYIVNIAVKDTLDASQFAYLKDNLLIVCPELFKPRIDWTHWQQHRLASLSS
;
A
#
# COMPACT_ATOMS: atom_id res chain seq x y z
N MET A 1 -57.55 -108.88 16.18
CA MET A 1 -58.13 -108.46 17.48
C MET A 1 -57.20 -107.38 18.03
N LEU A 2 -57.75 -106.17 18.15
CA LEU A 2 -57.28 -105.00 18.94
C LEU A 2 -55.92 -104.35 18.62
N THR A 3 -56.06 -103.19 17.97
CA THR A 3 -55.22 -101.98 17.97
C THR A 3 -54.82 -101.50 19.36
N ILE A 4 -53.57 -101.04 19.52
CA ILE A 4 -53.22 -99.91 20.40
C ILE A 4 -52.14 -99.08 19.71
N ASP A 5 -52.54 -97.86 19.33
CA ASP A 5 -51.67 -96.73 18.99
C ASP A 5 -50.68 -96.44 20.12
N ASN A 6 -49.41 -96.24 19.79
CA ASN A 6 -48.49 -95.54 20.68
C ASN A 6 -47.69 -94.51 19.85
N PRO A 7 -47.91 -93.21 20.06
CA PRO A 7 -47.26 -92.18 19.26
C PRO A 7 -45.76 -92.11 19.57
N MET A 8 -45.00 -91.82 18.51
CA MET A 8 -43.54 -91.61 18.51
C MET A 8 -43.06 -90.71 19.65
N PRO A 9 -41.86 -90.96 20.21
CA PRO A 9 -41.28 -90.11 21.25
C PRO A 9 -41.02 -88.71 20.67
N ARG A 10 -41.51 -87.67 21.38
CA ARG A 10 -41.08 -86.30 21.14
C ARG A 10 -39.59 -86.19 21.50
N LEU A 11 -38.72 -86.29 20.49
CA LEU A 11 -37.39 -85.70 20.57
C LEU A 11 -37.61 -84.21 20.88
N CYS A 12 -37.31 -83.83 22.11
CA CYS A 12 -37.17 -82.44 22.49
C CYS A 12 -35.91 -81.93 21.79
N GLU A 13 -36.01 -81.68 20.49
CA GLU A 13 -34.98 -80.98 19.74
C GLU A 13 -34.97 -79.55 20.28
N ASP A 14 -33.84 -79.19 20.90
CA ASP A 14 -33.59 -77.83 21.33
C ASP A 14 -33.58 -76.91 20.09
N THR A 15 -34.74 -76.37 19.77
CA THR A 15 -34.95 -75.45 18.66
C THR A 15 -35.44 -74.12 19.18
N VAL A 16 -35.04 -73.03 18.53
CA VAL A 16 -35.61 -71.71 18.76
C VAL A 16 -36.65 -71.42 17.69
N GLU A 17 -37.83 -71.02 18.13
CA GLU A 17 -38.93 -70.63 17.25
C GLU A 17 -38.82 -69.14 16.87
N ILE A 18 -38.86 -68.85 15.58
CA ILE A 18 -38.71 -67.51 15.01
C ILE A 18 -39.83 -67.26 14.01
N SER A 19 -40.27 -66.01 13.91
CA SER A 19 -41.12 -65.53 12.79
C SER A 19 -40.53 -65.98 11.45
N ALA A 20 -41.29 -66.78 10.69
CA ALA A 20 -40.81 -67.29 9.42
C ALA A 20 -40.65 -66.15 8.38
N VAL A 21 -41.44 -65.08 8.53
CA VAL A 21 -41.34 -63.86 7.72
C VAL A 21 -39.99 -63.18 7.93
N ASP A 22 -39.58 -62.98 9.19
CA ASP A 22 -38.38 -62.22 9.49
C ASP A 22 -37.12 -63.05 9.27
N PHE A 23 -37.20 -64.35 9.57
CA PHE A 23 -36.14 -65.27 9.21
C PHE A 23 -35.97 -65.40 7.69
N ALA A 24 -37.06 -65.39 6.91
CA ALA A 24 -36.94 -65.42 5.44
C ALA A 24 -36.24 -64.18 4.89
N LYS A 25 -36.53 -62.98 5.44
CA LYS A 25 -35.81 -61.75 5.08
C LYS A 25 -34.33 -61.83 5.40
N TYR A 26 -33.96 -62.46 6.52
CA TYR A 26 -32.57 -62.76 6.87
C TYR A 26 -31.91 -63.73 5.87
N ALA A 27 -32.54 -64.87 5.63
CA ALA A 27 -32.00 -65.93 4.79
C ALA A 27 -31.90 -65.52 3.32
N ASP A 28 -32.69 -64.55 2.86
CA ASP A 28 -32.54 -63.96 1.53
C ASP A 28 -31.28 -63.09 1.38
N GLN A 29 -30.74 -62.53 2.48
CA GLN A 29 -29.44 -61.83 2.43
C GLN A 29 -28.25 -62.81 2.41
N TYR A 30 -28.46 -64.03 2.88
CA TYR A 30 -27.47 -65.09 2.94
C TYR A 30 -28.08 -66.38 2.39
N ILE A 31 -28.19 -66.46 1.07
CA ILE A 31 -28.91 -67.56 0.38
C ILE A 31 -28.50 -68.96 0.88
N GLU A 32 -27.22 -69.14 1.22
CA GLU A 32 -26.63 -70.35 1.79
C GLU A 32 -27.27 -70.82 3.10
N VAL A 33 -27.99 -69.95 3.80
CA VAL A 33 -28.74 -70.26 5.03
C VAL A 33 -29.92 -71.17 4.72
N TRP A 34 -30.62 -70.96 3.60
CA TRP A 34 -31.78 -71.77 3.24
C TRP A 34 -31.43 -73.26 3.09
N SER A 35 -30.31 -73.58 2.42
CA SER A 35 -29.81 -74.96 2.28
C SER A 35 -29.51 -75.67 3.59
N LYS A 36 -29.32 -74.92 4.67
CA LYS A 36 -28.93 -75.49 5.96
C LYS A 36 -30.13 -75.86 6.82
N LEU A 37 -31.34 -75.49 6.41
CA LEU A 37 -32.59 -75.67 7.16
C LEU A 37 -33.31 -76.97 6.87
N GLU A 38 -32.71 -77.89 6.12
CA GLU A 38 -33.28 -79.22 5.93
C GLU A 38 -33.48 -79.91 7.29
N GLY A 39 -34.71 -80.36 7.52
CA GLY A 39 -35.18 -80.92 8.78
C GLY A 39 -35.77 -79.90 9.78
N ALA A 40 -35.65 -78.59 9.54
CA ALA A 40 -36.22 -77.59 10.45
C ALA A 40 -37.75 -77.65 10.45
N ARG A 41 -38.36 -77.58 11.64
CA ARG A 41 -39.83 -77.56 11.77
C ARG A 41 -40.38 -76.19 11.44
N ILE A 42 -41.58 -76.14 10.88
CA ILE A 42 -42.29 -74.90 10.55
C ILE A 42 -43.74 -74.99 11.00
N HIS A 43 -44.39 -73.84 11.19
CA HIS A 43 -45.82 -73.73 11.41
C HIS A 43 -46.45 -72.92 10.28
N HIS A 44 -47.49 -73.46 9.65
CA HIS A 44 -48.25 -72.77 8.61
C HIS A 44 -49.68 -72.52 9.09
N SER A 45 -50.15 -71.28 8.99
CA SER A 45 -51.42 -70.81 9.57
C SER A 45 -52.65 -71.62 9.16
N LYS A 46 -52.65 -72.20 7.96
CA LYS A 46 -53.74 -73.05 7.42
C LYS A 46 -53.46 -74.54 7.40
N LEU A 47 -52.18 -74.94 7.37
CA LEU A 47 -51.77 -76.34 7.09
C LEU A 47 -51.19 -77.03 8.33
N GLY A 48 -51.03 -76.29 9.43
CA GLY A 48 -50.48 -76.80 10.68
C GLY A 48 -48.97 -76.95 10.63
N ASP A 49 -48.46 -77.82 11.49
CA ASP A 49 -47.02 -78.08 11.62
C ASP A 49 -46.47 -78.91 10.47
N GLY A 50 -45.24 -78.60 10.07
CA GLY A 50 -44.50 -79.36 9.07
C GLY A 50 -43.01 -79.27 9.27
N LYS A 51 -42.25 -79.78 8.30
CA LYS A 51 -40.80 -79.69 8.25
C LYS A 51 -40.30 -79.37 6.85
N ILE A 52 -39.17 -78.66 6.78
CA ILE A 52 -38.45 -78.45 5.52
C ILE A 52 -37.79 -79.79 5.15
N LEU A 53 -38.18 -80.36 4.01
CA LEU A 53 -37.65 -81.62 3.50
C LEU A 53 -36.32 -81.40 2.78
N ARG A 54 -36.28 -80.43 1.86
CA ARG A 54 -35.09 -80.05 1.10
C ARG A 54 -35.21 -78.63 0.56
N VAL A 55 -34.08 -78.00 0.25
CA VAL A 55 -34.04 -76.70 -0.42
C VAL A 55 -33.26 -76.81 -1.72
N GLU A 56 -33.90 -76.41 -2.83
CA GLU A 56 -33.27 -76.35 -4.15
C GLU A 56 -32.83 -74.92 -4.46
N HIS A 57 -31.51 -74.73 -4.58
CA HIS A 57 -30.93 -73.47 -5.00
C HIS A 57 -31.01 -73.30 -6.51
N ARG A 58 -31.43 -72.10 -6.93
CA ARG A 58 -31.52 -71.74 -8.35
C ARG A 58 -30.66 -70.51 -8.59
N LYS A 59 -29.79 -70.59 -9.60
CA LYS A 59 -28.72 -69.62 -9.85
C LYS A 59 -29.22 -68.18 -10.08
N ASP A 60 -30.45 -68.04 -10.58
CA ASP A 60 -31.08 -66.75 -10.94
C ASP A 60 -32.51 -66.59 -10.37
N TYR A 61 -32.90 -67.36 -9.35
CA TYR A 61 -34.27 -67.36 -8.81
C TYR A 61 -34.33 -67.62 -7.30
N ILE A 62 -35.41 -67.16 -6.66
CA ILE A 62 -35.74 -67.39 -5.25
C ILE A 62 -35.70 -68.90 -4.93
N PRO A 63 -35.05 -69.35 -3.83
CA PRO A 63 -34.86 -70.76 -3.55
C PRO A 63 -36.21 -71.47 -3.38
N LEU A 64 -36.27 -72.72 -3.88
CA LEU A 64 -37.47 -73.54 -3.79
C LEU A 64 -37.38 -74.43 -2.54
N ILE A 65 -38.36 -74.27 -1.65
CA ILE A 65 -38.38 -74.88 -0.32
C ILE A 65 -39.48 -75.93 -0.32
N TYR A 66 -39.08 -77.19 -0.22
CA TYR A 66 -40.01 -78.32 -0.17
C TYR A 66 -40.39 -78.58 1.29
N LEU A 67 -41.68 -78.47 1.60
CA LEU A 67 -42.25 -78.68 2.93
C LEU A 67 -43.10 -79.95 2.93
N ILE A 68 -43.01 -80.74 4.01
CA ILE A 68 -43.96 -81.82 4.29
C ILE A 68 -44.68 -81.49 5.59
N PHE A 69 -46.01 -81.50 5.55
CA PHE A 69 -46.87 -81.22 6.70
C PHE A 69 -47.29 -82.51 7.39
N ASP A 70 -47.47 -82.47 8.71
CA ASP A 70 -47.75 -83.68 9.49
C ASP A 70 -49.09 -84.36 9.08
N ASN A 71 -49.99 -83.62 8.41
CA ASN A 71 -51.33 -84.08 8.02
C ASN A 71 -51.61 -84.08 6.49
N GLU A 72 -50.63 -83.74 5.64
CA GLU A 72 -50.81 -83.63 4.18
C GLU A 72 -49.56 -84.05 3.36
N ASN A 73 -49.71 -84.16 2.04
CA ASN A 73 -48.60 -84.44 1.10
C ASN A 73 -47.63 -83.25 0.96
N GLU A 74 -46.42 -83.53 0.44
CA GLU A 74 -45.37 -82.56 0.14
C GLU A 74 -45.89 -81.37 -0.68
N LYS A 75 -45.54 -80.16 -0.24
CA LYS A 75 -45.87 -78.89 -0.90
C LYS A 75 -44.63 -78.07 -1.11
N THR A 76 -44.63 -77.34 -2.22
CA THR A 76 -43.50 -76.52 -2.64
C THR A 76 -43.79 -75.05 -2.37
N PHE A 77 -42.86 -74.38 -1.71
CA PHE A 77 -42.89 -72.95 -1.41
C PHE A 77 -41.63 -72.28 -1.96
N ASN A 78 -41.62 -70.96 -2.01
CA ASN A 78 -40.43 -70.15 -2.26
C ASN A 78 -40.20 -69.20 -1.08
N SER A 79 -39.04 -68.54 -0.97
CA SER A 79 -38.80 -67.64 0.16
C SER A 79 -39.78 -66.46 0.25
N GLU A 80 -40.34 -65.98 -0.87
CA GLU A 80 -41.44 -65.00 -0.89
C GLU A 80 -42.69 -65.51 -0.17
N SER A 81 -43.02 -66.79 -0.31
CA SER A 81 -44.17 -67.40 0.36
C SER A 81 -44.02 -67.37 1.90
N PHE A 82 -42.79 -67.41 2.40
CA PHE A 82 -42.49 -67.24 3.82
C PHE A 82 -42.66 -65.77 4.25
N LYS A 83 -42.33 -64.80 3.37
CA LYS A 83 -42.49 -63.37 3.63
C LYS A 83 -43.94 -62.88 3.60
N ILE A 84 -44.82 -63.59 2.87
CA ILE A 84 -46.27 -63.30 2.80
C ILE A 84 -47.01 -63.73 4.10
N GLY A 85 -46.34 -64.46 5.02
CA GLY A 85 -46.85 -64.73 6.37
C GLY A 85 -47.77 -65.95 6.50
N ASN A 86 -47.87 -66.78 5.46
CA ASN A 86 -48.63 -68.04 5.53
C ASN A 86 -47.89 -69.10 6.35
N VAL A 87 -46.55 -69.13 6.25
CA VAL A 87 -45.69 -69.78 7.24
C VAL A 87 -45.44 -68.74 8.34
N THR A 88 -45.87 -69.02 9.56
CA THR A 88 -45.83 -68.05 10.66
C THR A 88 -44.60 -68.24 11.53
N ALA A 89 -44.10 -69.48 11.68
CA ALA A 89 -42.93 -69.77 12.51
C ALA A 89 -42.01 -70.82 11.87
N ILE A 90 -40.71 -70.70 12.15
CA ILE A 90 -39.66 -71.69 11.86
C ILE A 90 -38.88 -72.01 13.13
N LYS A 91 -38.62 -73.29 13.36
CA LYS A 91 -37.83 -73.82 14.48
C LYS A 91 -36.44 -74.14 13.98
N ILE A 92 -35.48 -73.29 14.35
CA ILE A 92 -34.10 -73.39 13.87
C ILE A 92 -33.33 -74.44 14.67
N PRO A 93 -32.62 -75.37 14.01
CA PRO A 93 -31.73 -76.32 14.68
C PRO A 93 -30.53 -75.63 15.35
N LYS A 94 -30.22 -75.98 16.60
CA LYS A 94 -29.03 -75.48 17.35
C LYS A 94 -27.70 -75.57 16.59
N LYS A 95 -27.51 -76.59 15.73
CA LYS A 95 -26.30 -76.76 14.90
C LYS A 95 -26.01 -75.57 13.95
N LEU A 96 -27.01 -74.75 13.64
CA LEU A 96 -26.89 -73.58 12.77
C LEU A 96 -26.73 -72.27 13.55
N HIS A 97 -26.93 -72.29 14.86
CA HIS A 97 -26.94 -71.07 15.67
C HIS A 97 -25.60 -70.34 15.59
N SER A 98 -24.47 -71.01 15.79
CA SER A 98 -23.15 -70.35 15.80
C SER A 98 -22.85 -69.60 14.50
N LEU A 99 -23.24 -70.17 13.36
CA LEU A 99 -23.10 -69.56 12.05
C LEU A 99 -24.00 -68.33 11.91
N ILE A 100 -25.29 -68.47 12.22
CA ILE A 100 -26.27 -67.39 12.09
C ILE A 100 -25.92 -66.24 13.05
N ILE A 101 -25.50 -66.55 14.27
CA ILE A 101 -25.01 -65.58 15.26
C ILE A 101 -23.83 -64.80 14.68
N THR A 102 -22.83 -65.48 14.13
CA THR A 102 -21.65 -64.84 13.52
C THR A 102 -22.05 -63.86 12.40
N ASP A 103 -23.01 -64.23 11.56
CA ASP A 103 -23.45 -63.37 10.45
C ASP A 103 -24.33 -62.21 10.93
N ILE A 104 -25.16 -62.41 11.95
CA ILE A 104 -25.91 -61.35 12.62
C ILE A 104 -24.95 -60.34 13.28
N GLU A 105 -23.95 -60.81 14.03
CA GLU A 105 -22.92 -59.96 14.64
C GLU A 105 -22.19 -59.11 13.58
N LYS A 106 -21.83 -59.71 12.44
CA LYS A 106 -21.22 -58.97 11.32
C LYS A 106 -22.14 -57.88 10.77
N LEU A 107 -23.44 -58.16 10.60
CA LEU A 107 -24.41 -57.16 10.17
C LEU A 107 -24.50 -56.01 11.19
N TRP A 108 -24.59 -56.33 12.48
CA TRP A 108 -24.66 -55.31 13.54
C TRP A 108 -23.40 -54.45 13.61
N ARG A 109 -22.20 -55.03 13.45
CA ARG A 109 -20.92 -54.31 13.44
C ARG A 109 -20.65 -53.53 12.16
N ASN A 110 -21.33 -53.85 11.06
CA ASN A 110 -21.19 -53.10 9.81
C ASN A 110 -21.98 -51.78 9.87
N ILE A 111 -21.30 -50.70 10.25
CA ILE A 111 -21.90 -49.37 10.39
C ILE A 111 -22.15 -48.64 9.07
N ASP A 112 -21.73 -49.19 7.92
CA ASP A 112 -21.98 -48.60 6.60
C ASP A 112 -23.35 -48.97 6.01
N ILE A 113 -24.02 -49.99 6.59
CA ILE A 113 -25.35 -50.41 6.17
C ILE A 113 -26.43 -49.86 7.09
N ASN A 114 -27.60 -49.56 6.53
CA ASN A 114 -28.78 -49.26 7.32
C ASN A 114 -29.44 -50.58 7.74
N LEU A 115 -29.61 -50.81 9.05
CA LEU A 115 -30.19 -52.05 9.55
C LEU A 115 -31.70 -52.06 9.33
N ALA A 116 -32.19 -53.12 8.69
CA ALA A 116 -33.62 -53.31 8.51
C ALA A 116 -34.31 -53.67 9.84
N SER A 117 -35.57 -53.26 10.00
CA SER A 117 -36.34 -53.47 11.24
C SER A 117 -36.51 -54.94 11.62
N TRP A 118 -36.55 -55.84 10.64
CA TRP A 118 -36.65 -57.29 10.86
C TRP A 118 -35.43 -57.87 11.58
N LEU A 119 -34.24 -57.28 11.41
CA LEU A 119 -32.99 -57.81 11.97
C LEU A 119 -33.05 -57.84 13.50
N ASN A 120 -33.66 -56.83 14.13
CA ASN A 120 -33.83 -56.78 15.57
C ASN A 120 -34.67 -57.97 16.08
N GLN A 121 -35.76 -58.32 15.39
CA GLN A 121 -36.61 -59.44 15.78
C GLN A 121 -35.91 -60.79 15.61
N VAL A 122 -35.17 -60.97 14.51
CA VAL A 122 -34.36 -62.17 14.28
C VAL A 122 -33.23 -62.30 15.31
N THR A 123 -32.56 -61.19 15.65
CA THR A 123 -31.49 -61.17 16.64
C THR A 123 -32.02 -61.57 18.02
N ILE A 124 -33.12 -60.96 18.50
CA ILE A 124 -33.72 -61.29 19.80
C ILE A 124 -34.10 -62.77 19.88
N ALA A 125 -34.69 -63.31 18.81
CA ALA A 125 -35.07 -64.71 18.79
C ALA A 125 -33.84 -65.63 18.89
N ILE A 126 -32.75 -65.33 18.18
CA ILE A 126 -31.58 -66.22 18.09
C ILE A 126 -30.63 -66.13 19.28
N VAL A 127 -30.34 -64.92 19.75
CA VAL A 127 -29.34 -64.66 20.81
C VAL A 127 -29.94 -64.16 22.12
N GLY A 128 -31.23 -63.91 22.16
CA GLY A 128 -31.91 -63.33 23.32
C GLY A 128 -31.82 -61.81 23.36
N GLN A 129 -32.62 -61.22 24.26
CA GLN A 129 -32.70 -59.77 24.45
C GLN A 129 -31.36 -59.18 24.92
N ASP A 130 -30.72 -59.80 25.92
CA ASP A 130 -29.49 -59.28 26.52
C ASP A 130 -28.35 -59.14 25.50
N HIS A 131 -28.11 -60.15 24.67
CA HIS A 131 -27.06 -60.09 23.65
C HIS A 131 -27.44 -59.17 22.49
N THR A 132 -28.73 -59.08 22.14
CA THR A 132 -29.21 -58.07 21.17
C THR A 132 -28.90 -56.65 21.66
N ASP A 133 -29.12 -56.37 22.94
CA ASP A 133 -28.86 -55.06 23.51
C ASP A 133 -27.35 -54.76 23.60
N GLN A 134 -26.51 -55.78 23.85
CA GLN A 134 -25.05 -55.67 23.70
C GLN A 134 -24.64 -55.30 22.27
N LEU A 135 -25.21 -55.96 21.25
CA LEU A 135 -24.89 -55.66 19.84
C LEU A 135 -25.36 -54.27 19.41
N LYS A 136 -26.51 -53.81 19.91
CA LYS A 136 -26.97 -52.42 19.71
C LYS A 136 -26.01 -51.43 20.35
N GLN A 137 -25.58 -51.69 21.58
CA GLN A 137 -24.64 -50.84 22.28
C GLN A 137 -23.31 -50.79 21.53
N GLU A 138 -22.75 -51.94 21.15
CA GLU A 138 -21.50 -52.03 20.39
C GLU A 138 -21.60 -51.28 19.06
N ARG A 139 -22.70 -51.45 18.31
CA ARG A 139 -22.94 -50.70 17.07
C ARG A 139 -22.99 -49.20 17.31
N ASN A 140 -23.70 -48.75 18.34
CA ASN A 140 -23.80 -47.33 18.67
C ASN A 140 -22.42 -46.75 19.04
N GLU A 141 -21.62 -47.49 19.82
CA GLU A 141 -20.25 -47.13 20.14
C GLU A 141 -19.38 -47.00 18.88
N LEU A 142 -19.50 -47.94 17.93
CA LEU A 142 -18.78 -47.86 16.65
C LEU A 142 -19.18 -46.63 15.81
N ILE A 143 -20.47 -46.28 15.79
CA ILE A 143 -20.97 -45.08 15.09
C ILE A 143 -20.41 -43.81 15.76
N ILE A 144 -20.49 -43.73 17.09
CA ILE A 144 -19.94 -42.60 17.86
C ILE A 144 -18.44 -42.46 17.61
N ASN A 145 -17.68 -43.57 17.70
CA ASN A 145 -16.24 -43.56 17.47
C ASN A 145 -15.87 -43.09 16.06
N ARG A 146 -16.64 -43.46 15.03
CA ARG A 146 -16.43 -42.97 13.66
C ARG A 146 -16.70 -41.47 13.56
N GLN A 147 -17.79 -41.00 14.16
CA GLN A 147 -18.15 -39.58 14.14
C GLN A 147 -17.08 -38.75 14.86
N ASP A 148 -16.65 -39.19 16.04
CA ASP A 148 -15.53 -38.60 16.79
C ASP A 148 -14.24 -38.54 15.96
N ALA A 149 -13.92 -39.61 15.22
CA ALA A 149 -12.73 -39.65 14.37
C ALA A 149 -12.81 -38.63 13.24
N ILE A 150 -13.97 -38.53 12.57
CA ILE A 150 -14.22 -37.55 11.49
C ILE A 150 -14.13 -36.12 12.04
N GLU A 151 -14.70 -35.86 13.22
CA GLU A 151 -14.65 -34.54 13.85
C GLU A 151 -13.22 -34.16 14.26
N ARG A 152 -12.46 -35.10 14.84
CA ARG A 152 -11.05 -34.89 15.18
C ARG A 152 -10.21 -34.59 13.93
N GLU A 153 -10.39 -35.36 12.85
CA GLU A 153 -9.69 -35.13 11.59
C GLU A 153 -10.04 -33.77 10.97
N SER A 154 -11.33 -33.41 11.00
CA SER A 154 -11.82 -32.11 10.52
C SER A 154 -11.21 -30.96 11.32
N LYS A 155 -11.12 -31.09 12.65
CA LYS A 155 -10.50 -30.09 13.53
C LYS A 155 -9.01 -29.93 13.23
N ILE A 156 -8.27 -31.03 13.13
CA ILE A 156 -6.84 -31.02 12.78
C ILE A 156 -6.62 -30.35 11.42
N ARG A 157 -7.49 -30.64 10.44
CA ARG A 157 -7.42 -30.02 9.10
C ARG A 157 -7.65 -28.51 9.17
N LEU A 158 -8.62 -28.06 9.94
CA LEU A 158 -8.90 -26.64 10.15
C LEU A 158 -7.71 -25.93 10.80
N GLU A 159 -7.18 -26.48 11.90
CA GLU A 159 -6.03 -25.91 12.62
C GLU A 159 -4.79 -25.80 11.72
N ARG A 160 -4.53 -26.81 10.88
CA ARG A 160 -3.43 -26.76 9.89
C ARG A 160 -3.64 -25.68 8.85
N ALA A 161 -4.86 -25.53 8.33
CA ALA A 161 -5.19 -24.50 7.35
C ALA A 161 -5.09 -23.09 7.95
N GLU A 162 -5.49 -22.91 9.20
CA GLU A 162 -5.34 -21.64 9.92
C GLU A 162 -3.87 -21.29 10.16
N LEU A 163 -3.06 -22.26 10.58
CA LEU A 163 -1.63 -22.07 10.76
C LEU A 163 -0.93 -21.70 9.44
N GLU A 164 -1.27 -22.38 8.35
CA GLU A 164 -0.72 -22.07 7.02
C GLU A 164 -1.15 -20.69 6.54
N ARG A 165 -2.42 -20.32 6.74
CA ARG A 165 -2.91 -18.96 6.45
C ARG A 165 -2.14 -17.91 7.24
N LYS A 166 -1.90 -18.13 8.53
CA LYS A 166 -1.15 -17.20 9.39
C LYS A 166 0.29 -17.02 8.89
N LYS A 167 0.98 -18.11 8.55
CA LYS A 167 2.34 -18.04 7.97
C LYS A 167 2.39 -17.24 6.68
N ARG A 168 1.45 -17.48 5.76
CA ARG A 168 1.36 -16.73 4.50
C ARG A 168 1.11 -15.23 4.73
N LEU A 169 0.33 -14.87 5.74
CA LEU A 169 0.10 -13.48 6.11
C LEU A 169 1.37 -12.82 6.66
N GLU A 170 2.07 -13.49 7.58
CA GLU A 170 3.33 -13.01 8.15
C GLU A 170 4.43 -12.84 7.07
N GLU A 171 4.55 -13.81 6.15
CA GLU A 171 5.46 -13.73 5.00
C GLU A 171 5.11 -12.56 4.08
N ALA A 172 3.83 -12.39 3.74
CA ALA A 172 3.38 -11.28 2.89
C ALA A 172 3.58 -9.91 3.55
N GLU A 173 3.40 -9.80 4.88
CA GLU A 173 3.69 -8.59 5.64
C GLU A 173 5.18 -8.27 5.65
N LEU A 174 6.05 -9.27 5.85
CA LEU A 174 7.49 -9.10 5.78
C LEU A 174 7.96 -8.64 4.39
N GLU A 175 7.46 -9.28 3.32
CA GLU A 175 7.76 -8.87 1.94
C GLU A 175 7.30 -7.46 1.60
N ARG A 176 6.15 -7.03 2.14
CA ARG A 176 5.67 -5.66 1.98
C ARG A 176 6.60 -4.67 2.68
N LYS A 177 7.04 -5.00 3.90
CA LYS A 177 7.97 -4.17 4.66
C LYS A 177 9.32 -4.02 3.94
N ILE A 178 9.90 -5.13 3.46
CA ILE A 178 11.15 -5.10 2.70
C ILE A 178 11.02 -4.21 1.46
N ARG A 179 9.94 -4.36 0.68
CA ARG A 179 9.69 -3.53 -0.51
C ARG A 179 9.55 -2.05 -0.17
N GLN A 180 8.91 -1.73 0.95
CA GLN A 180 8.77 -0.35 1.41
C GLN A 180 10.13 0.23 1.81
N ASP A 181 10.91 -0.50 2.62
CA ASP A 181 12.23 -0.07 3.08
C ASP A 181 13.19 0.13 1.87
N GLU A 182 13.15 -0.75 0.87
CA GLU A 182 13.92 -0.62 -0.37
C GLU A 182 13.50 0.62 -1.19
N ALA A 183 12.20 0.88 -1.32
CA ALA A 183 11.70 2.05 -2.03
C ALA A 183 12.09 3.36 -1.34
N GLU A 184 11.99 3.41 -0.01
CA GLU A 184 12.42 4.57 0.80
C GLU A 184 13.93 4.81 0.67
N TYR A 185 14.74 3.75 0.70
CA TYR A 185 16.18 3.83 0.49
C TYR A 185 16.54 4.39 -0.90
N ILE A 186 15.90 3.89 -1.96
CA ILE A 186 16.12 4.37 -3.34
C ILE A 186 15.75 5.85 -3.44
N GLN A 187 14.59 6.24 -2.93
CA GLN A 187 14.14 7.63 -2.96
C GLN A 187 15.09 8.57 -2.21
N GLN A 188 15.59 8.15 -1.05
CA GLN A 188 16.55 8.93 -0.27
C GLN A 188 17.88 9.09 -1.02
N LYS A 189 18.36 8.03 -1.68
CA LYS A 189 19.59 8.06 -2.47
C LYS A 189 19.47 9.01 -3.66
N GLU A 190 18.39 8.93 -4.43
CA GLU A 190 18.13 9.81 -5.57
C GLU A 190 18.05 11.28 -5.14
N ARG A 191 17.39 11.56 -4.01
CA ARG A 191 17.33 12.91 -3.45
C ARG A 191 18.72 13.45 -3.13
N LEU A 192 19.57 12.66 -2.46
CA LEU A 192 20.92 13.07 -2.11
C LEU A 192 21.81 13.29 -3.35
N GLU A 193 21.66 12.46 -4.38
CA GLU A 193 22.37 12.62 -5.64
C GLU A 193 21.93 13.90 -6.38
N LYS A 194 20.62 14.18 -6.42
CA LYS A 194 20.08 15.42 -6.96
C LYS A 194 20.60 16.65 -6.21
N GLU A 195 20.57 16.63 -4.87
CA GLU A 195 21.09 17.73 -4.05
C GLU A 195 22.61 17.94 -4.23
N LYS A 196 23.37 16.88 -4.48
CA LYS A 196 24.81 16.99 -4.82
C LYS A 196 25.00 17.59 -6.21
N TYR A 197 24.21 17.15 -7.19
CA TYR A 197 24.24 17.67 -8.54
C TYR A 197 23.90 19.17 -8.57
N ASP A 198 22.79 19.57 -7.94
CA ASP A 198 22.35 20.96 -7.87
C ASP A 198 23.39 21.86 -7.20
N ARG A 199 24.03 21.38 -6.11
CA ARG A 199 25.14 22.09 -5.46
C ARG A 199 26.34 22.25 -6.37
N ARG A 200 26.71 21.22 -7.14
CA ARG A 200 27.83 21.27 -8.09
C ARG A 200 27.55 22.27 -9.20
N ILE A 201 26.36 22.23 -9.79
CA ILE A 201 25.94 23.14 -10.84
C ILE A 201 25.90 24.59 -10.33
N LYS A 202 25.31 24.83 -9.15
CA LYS A 202 25.30 26.16 -8.51
C LYS A 202 26.73 26.70 -8.32
N LYS A 203 27.66 25.85 -7.87
CA LYS A 203 29.06 26.24 -7.72
C LYS A 203 29.71 26.62 -9.05
N ILE A 204 29.50 25.82 -10.10
CA ILE A 204 30.03 26.12 -11.45
C ILE A 204 29.50 27.47 -11.96
N TYR A 205 28.21 27.76 -11.78
CA TYR A 205 27.63 29.06 -12.14
C TYR A 205 28.22 30.22 -11.33
N ALA A 206 28.33 30.05 -10.01
CA ALA A 206 28.92 31.05 -9.12
C ALA A 206 30.38 31.35 -9.49
N ASP A 207 31.18 30.32 -9.75
CA ASP A 207 32.58 30.44 -10.17
C ASP A 207 32.68 31.15 -11.54
N SER A 208 31.77 30.88 -12.47
CA SER A 208 31.73 31.53 -13.78
C SER A 208 31.42 33.02 -13.69
N ILE A 209 30.45 33.41 -12.86
CA ILE A 209 30.13 34.81 -12.56
C ILE A 209 31.32 35.48 -11.88
N ARG A 210 31.88 34.85 -10.84
CA ARG A 210 33.03 35.38 -10.10
C ARG A 210 34.23 35.65 -11.01
N ASN A 211 34.59 34.70 -11.87
CA ASN A 211 35.71 34.88 -12.81
C ASN A 211 35.46 36.05 -13.76
N TYR A 212 34.24 36.14 -14.33
CA TYR A 212 33.91 37.26 -15.22
C TYR A 212 33.92 38.62 -14.52
N VAL A 213 33.45 38.69 -13.26
CA VAL A 213 33.52 39.90 -12.43
C VAL A 213 34.96 40.31 -12.19
N ILE A 214 35.85 39.36 -11.88
CA ILE A 214 37.28 39.60 -11.66
C ILE A 214 37.95 40.10 -12.96
N ASP A 215 37.72 39.42 -14.08
CA ASP A 215 38.27 39.79 -15.39
C ASP A 215 37.84 41.20 -15.80
N ARG A 216 36.60 41.58 -15.45
CA ARG A 216 36.05 42.90 -15.70
C ARG A 216 36.40 43.93 -14.63
N GLN A 217 37.14 43.57 -13.59
CA GLN A 217 37.56 44.47 -12.50
C GLN A 217 36.38 45.16 -11.79
N ILE A 218 35.27 44.43 -11.64
CA ILE A 218 34.09 44.93 -10.95
C ILE A 218 34.30 44.74 -9.44
N GLN A 219 34.56 45.85 -8.74
CA GLN A 219 34.82 45.86 -7.30
C GLN A 219 33.53 46.04 -6.50
N HIS A 220 32.66 46.95 -6.94
CA HIS A 220 31.50 47.37 -6.19
C HIS A 220 30.23 47.46 -7.04
N LEU A 221 29.13 47.07 -6.42
CA LEU A 221 27.78 47.45 -6.81
C LEU A 221 27.38 48.71 -6.04
N MET A 222 26.48 49.49 -6.63
CA MET A 222 26.11 50.81 -6.15
C MET A 222 24.61 50.87 -5.87
N HIS A 223 24.24 51.39 -4.71
CA HIS A 223 22.84 51.68 -4.37
C HIS A 223 22.74 53.08 -3.78
N PHE A 224 21.92 53.95 -4.35
CA PHE A 224 21.69 55.28 -3.77
C PHE A 224 20.46 55.28 -2.87
N THR A 225 20.57 55.98 -1.74
CA THR A 225 19.51 56.06 -0.72
C THR A 225 19.55 57.42 -0.01
N PRO A 226 18.42 57.94 0.50
CA PRO A 226 18.41 59.07 1.43
C PRO A 226 19.33 58.82 2.63
N LEU A 227 20.00 59.88 3.12
CA LEU A 227 20.82 59.79 4.35
C LEU A 227 20.00 59.30 5.55
N TYR A 228 18.72 59.69 5.62
CA TYR A 228 17.78 59.27 6.65
C TYR A 228 17.70 57.74 6.84
N ASN A 229 17.90 56.96 5.78
CA ASN A 229 17.79 55.50 5.84
C ASN A 229 19.06 54.83 6.37
N ILE A 230 20.19 55.54 6.45
CA ILE A 230 21.49 54.96 6.79
C ILE A 230 21.51 54.28 8.16
N PRO A 231 20.96 54.87 9.25
CA PRO A 231 20.91 54.19 10.55
C PRO A 231 20.20 52.82 10.48
N SER A 232 19.06 52.74 9.78
CA SER A 232 18.33 51.48 9.59
C SER A 232 19.13 50.47 8.76
N ILE A 233 19.81 50.92 7.71
CA ILE A 233 20.65 50.05 6.87
C ILE A 233 21.84 49.49 7.65
N LEU A 234 22.42 50.28 8.55
CA LEU A 234 23.52 49.83 9.42
C LEU A 234 23.06 48.77 10.43
N GLU A 235 21.82 48.85 10.89
CA GLU A 235 21.24 47.92 11.86
C GLU A 235 20.74 46.62 11.22
N TYR A 236 20.04 46.71 10.09
CA TYR A 236 19.31 45.59 9.49
C TYR A 236 19.83 45.14 8.11
N GLY A 237 20.86 45.81 7.59
CA GLY A 237 21.26 45.68 6.19
C GLY A 237 20.31 46.40 5.23
N LEU A 238 20.59 46.30 3.93
CA LEU A 238 19.70 46.86 2.92
C LEU A 238 18.59 45.85 2.62
N GLN A 239 17.34 46.25 2.87
CA GLN A 239 16.17 45.37 2.77
C GLN A 239 15.28 45.79 1.60
N SER A 240 14.59 44.82 1.02
CA SER A 240 13.55 45.06 0.01
C SER A 240 12.35 45.80 0.60
N ARG A 241 11.57 46.44 -0.27
CA ARG A 241 10.43 47.27 0.16
C ARG A 241 9.38 46.47 0.92
N ASN A 242 9.09 45.24 0.49
CA ASN A 242 8.08 44.41 1.13
C ASN A 242 8.43 44.10 2.60
N ARG A 243 9.72 43.92 2.90
CA ARG A 243 10.22 43.72 4.27
C ARG A 243 10.20 45.00 5.11
N LEU A 244 10.18 46.16 4.47
CA LEU A 244 10.23 47.48 5.11
C LEU A 244 8.85 48.13 5.32
N LEU A 245 7.74 47.46 4.97
CA LEU A 245 6.39 48.03 5.03
C LEU A 245 5.97 48.58 6.41
N ASN A 246 6.54 48.05 7.49
CA ASN A 246 6.28 48.49 8.87
C ASN A 246 7.41 49.31 9.49
N HIS A 247 8.40 49.74 8.69
CA HIS A 247 9.56 50.48 9.15
C HIS A 247 9.49 51.94 8.71
N ASN A 248 10.00 52.85 9.54
CA ASN A 248 10.13 54.27 9.19
C ASN A 248 11.29 54.47 8.21
N VAL A 249 11.05 54.24 6.92
CA VAL A 249 12.04 54.37 5.84
C VAL A 249 11.49 55.29 4.75
N ILE A 250 12.35 56.14 4.18
CA ILE A 250 12.00 56.95 3.02
C ILE A 250 12.26 56.13 1.76
N PHE A 251 11.18 55.76 1.05
CA PHE A 251 11.31 55.12 -0.26
C PHE A 251 11.54 56.16 -1.36
N PRO A 252 12.62 56.05 -2.15
CA PRO A 252 12.85 56.94 -3.29
C PRO A 252 11.79 56.83 -4.39
N ASP A 253 11.04 55.73 -4.42
CA ASP A 253 10.05 55.42 -5.45
C ASP A 253 8.72 55.08 -4.78
N GLU A 254 7.80 56.04 -4.71
CA GLU A 254 6.50 55.88 -4.03
C GLU A 254 5.63 54.82 -4.70
N SER A 255 5.66 54.72 -6.04
CA SER A 255 5.02 53.66 -6.83
C SER A 255 6.06 52.92 -7.65
N ARG A 256 6.41 51.69 -7.23
CA ARG A 256 7.20 50.80 -8.08
C ARG A 256 6.32 50.26 -9.20
N ALA A 257 6.40 50.90 -10.37
CA ALA A 257 5.63 50.52 -11.55
C ALA A 257 5.99 49.11 -12.08
N ASP A 258 7.16 48.59 -11.71
CA ASP A 258 7.65 47.25 -12.07
C ASP A 258 6.96 46.11 -11.29
N GLY A 259 6.36 46.39 -10.12
CA GLY A 259 5.76 45.39 -9.23
C GLY A 259 6.75 44.53 -8.43
N TRP A 260 8.06 44.79 -8.51
CA TRP A 260 9.11 43.94 -7.91
C TRP A 260 9.44 44.39 -6.48
N LEU A 261 8.48 44.25 -5.57
CA LEU A 261 8.59 44.75 -4.20
C LEU A 261 9.58 43.96 -3.33
N ASP A 262 9.86 42.71 -3.69
CA ASP A 262 10.81 41.82 -2.99
C ASP A 262 12.26 41.94 -3.52
N TRP A 263 12.55 42.93 -4.37
CA TRP A 263 13.86 43.05 -5.02
C TRP A 263 14.51 44.40 -4.75
N ILE A 264 15.83 44.40 -4.57
CA ILE A 264 16.66 45.59 -4.38
C ILE A 264 17.37 45.88 -5.70
N SER A 265 17.24 47.11 -6.22
CA SER A 265 17.94 47.51 -7.45
C SER A 265 19.34 48.04 -7.11
N LEU A 266 20.35 47.48 -7.76
CA LEU A 266 21.74 47.92 -7.70
C LEU A 266 22.24 48.29 -9.11
N SER A 267 23.21 49.18 -9.18
CA SER A 267 23.98 49.46 -10.40
C SER A 267 25.38 48.85 -10.30
N ILE A 268 25.99 48.47 -11.43
CA ILE A 268 27.36 47.93 -11.43
C ILE A 268 28.37 49.08 -11.59
N SER A 269 29.34 49.18 -10.69
CA SER A 269 30.50 50.09 -10.70
C SER A 269 30.23 51.60 -10.62
N PHE A 270 29.07 52.09 -11.10
CA PHE A 270 28.66 53.48 -10.99
C PHE A 270 27.15 53.58 -10.81
N PRO A 271 26.63 54.53 -10.00
CA PRO A 271 25.19 54.68 -9.83
C PRO A 271 24.47 54.92 -11.15
N ASN A 272 23.22 54.45 -11.27
CA ASN A 272 22.31 54.88 -12.34
C ASN A 272 22.06 56.39 -12.23
N TYR A 273 22.96 57.18 -12.80
CA TYR A 273 23.06 58.62 -12.58
C TYR A 273 21.84 59.36 -13.14
N LYS A 274 21.21 58.83 -14.20
CA LYS A 274 19.97 59.36 -14.76
C LYS A 274 18.84 59.27 -13.74
N MET A 275 18.63 58.08 -13.16
CA MET A 275 17.62 57.88 -12.13
C MET A 275 17.97 58.66 -10.87
N PHE A 276 19.22 58.61 -10.43
CA PHE A 276 19.67 59.27 -9.21
C PHE A 276 19.51 60.79 -9.28
N TYR A 277 19.90 61.43 -10.40
CA TYR A 277 19.69 62.86 -10.62
C TYR A 277 18.19 63.23 -10.53
N ASN A 278 17.33 62.46 -11.20
CA ASN A 278 15.89 62.70 -11.19
C ASN A 278 15.30 62.58 -9.78
N LYS A 279 15.69 61.54 -9.01
CA LYS A 279 15.21 61.34 -7.64
C LYS A 279 15.65 62.47 -6.70
N ARG A 280 16.92 62.91 -6.79
CA ARG A 280 17.39 64.06 -6.00
C ARG A 280 16.64 65.35 -6.33
N LYS A 281 16.24 65.54 -7.60
CA LYS A 281 15.47 66.71 -8.04
C LYS A 281 14.01 66.66 -7.58
N SER A 282 13.36 65.50 -7.72
CA SER A 282 11.94 65.34 -7.37
C SER A 282 11.70 65.31 -5.87
N MET A 283 12.66 64.79 -5.09
CA MET A 283 12.59 64.69 -3.63
C MET A 283 13.39 65.80 -2.94
N SER A 284 13.15 67.05 -3.32
CA SER A 284 13.90 68.21 -2.81
C SER A 284 13.81 68.43 -1.30
N LYS A 285 12.85 67.78 -0.61
CA LYS A 285 12.69 67.82 0.85
C LYS A 285 13.61 66.83 1.58
N VAL A 286 14.23 65.89 0.88
CA VAL A 286 15.17 64.93 1.49
C VAL A 286 16.49 65.62 1.78
N ASN A 287 16.92 65.58 3.05
CA ASN A 287 18.16 66.20 3.51
C ASN A 287 19.37 65.31 3.19
N GLY A 288 19.81 65.35 1.94
CA GLY A 288 21.03 64.68 1.48
C GLY A 288 20.83 63.21 1.08
N TRP A 289 21.83 62.68 0.37
CA TRP A 289 21.81 61.34 -0.20
C TRP A 289 23.16 60.64 0.00
N ALA A 290 23.12 59.32 0.14
CA ALA A 290 24.27 58.45 0.17
C ALA A 290 24.27 57.49 -1.02
N VAL A 291 25.46 57.02 -1.39
CA VAL A 291 25.67 55.89 -2.30
C VAL A 291 26.39 54.78 -1.53
N LEU A 292 25.74 53.64 -1.38
CA LEU A 292 26.32 52.45 -0.78
C LEU A 292 27.22 51.76 -1.81
N LEU A 293 28.46 51.47 -1.43
CA LEU A 293 29.38 50.61 -2.17
C LEU A 293 29.27 49.21 -1.58
N ILE A 294 28.76 48.28 -2.37
CA ILE A 294 28.44 46.91 -1.98
C ILE A 294 29.43 45.97 -2.68
N ARG A 295 29.99 44.99 -1.97
CA ARG A 295 30.91 44.00 -2.52
C ARG A 295 30.31 43.28 -3.72
N SER A 296 31.09 43.09 -4.77
CA SER A 296 30.66 42.37 -5.97
C SER A 296 30.38 40.89 -5.73
N ASP A 297 30.81 40.32 -4.60
CA ASP A 297 30.49 38.96 -4.14
C ASP A 297 28.99 38.66 -4.14
N VAL A 298 28.17 39.70 -3.93
CA VAL A 298 26.71 39.62 -4.07
C VAL A 298 26.27 38.96 -5.37
N LEU A 299 26.97 39.18 -6.48
CA LEU A 299 26.61 38.67 -7.81
C LEU A 299 26.63 37.14 -7.92
N TRP A 300 27.42 36.45 -7.08
CA TRP A 300 27.50 34.99 -7.06
C TRP A 300 27.11 34.33 -5.74
N GLU A 301 27.03 35.10 -4.65
CA GLU A 301 26.63 34.60 -3.33
C GLU A 301 25.13 34.78 -3.06
N LEU A 302 24.51 35.83 -3.62
CA LEU A 302 23.09 36.15 -3.42
C LEU A 302 22.26 35.90 -4.69
N ASN A 303 20.95 35.76 -4.53
CA ASN A 303 20.03 35.57 -5.65
C ASN A 303 19.86 36.89 -6.42
N CYS A 304 20.47 36.93 -7.61
CA CYS A 304 20.50 38.11 -8.47
C CYS A 304 19.81 37.84 -9.83
N LYS A 305 19.15 38.88 -10.34
CA LYS A 305 18.74 38.98 -11.75
C LYS A 305 19.45 40.12 -12.46
N PHE A 306 19.95 39.87 -13.67
CA PHE A 306 20.68 40.84 -14.48
C PHE A 306 19.77 41.46 -15.55
N ILE A 307 19.63 42.79 -15.53
CA ILE A 307 18.71 43.53 -16.39
C ILE A 307 19.50 44.50 -17.25
N LEU A 308 19.39 44.34 -18.58
CA LEU A 308 20.16 45.10 -19.57
C LEU A 308 19.84 46.61 -19.56
N THR A 309 18.55 46.95 -19.48
CA THR A 309 18.06 48.32 -19.40
C THR A 309 16.94 48.36 -18.37
N ASN A 310 17.03 49.29 -17.41
CA ASN A 310 16.08 49.59 -16.32
C ASN A 310 14.84 48.68 -16.22
N ALA A 311 14.66 48.03 -15.06
CA ALA A 311 13.56 47.12 -14.80
C ALA A 311 12.16 47.75 -14.97
N ALA A 312 12.03 49.06 -14.84
CA ALA A 312 10.76 49.76 -15.04
C ALA A 312 10.40 50.01 -16.53
N SER A 313 11.25 49.61 -17.48
CA SER A 313 10.95 49.72 -18.91
C SER A 313 10.02 48.57 -19.36
N SER A 314 9.01 48.89 -20.18
CA SER A 314 7.86 48.05 -20.52
C SER A 314 8.15 46.77 -21.35
N GLN A 315 9.38 46.27 -21.33
CA GLN A 315 9.83 45.10 -22.08
C GLN A 315 10.67 44.13 -21.21
N ILE A 316 10.34 43.95 -19.92
CA ILE A 316 10.86 42.77 -19.21
C ILE A 316 10.15 41.53 -19.79
N ILE A 317 10.76 40.93 -20.80
CA ILE A 317 10.52 39.53 -21.14
C ILE A 317 11.01 38.75 -19.91
N MET A 318 10.06 38.20 -19.15
CA MET A 318 10.34 37.32 -18.03
C MET A 318 11.11 36.11 -18.56
N PHE A 319 12.43 36.13 -18.42
CA PHE A 319 13.20 34.90 -18.56
C PHE A 319 12.73 33.95 -17.46
N GLU A 320 12.45 32.72 -17.89
CA GLU A 320 11.81 31.59 -17.21
C GLU A 320 12.24 31.40 -15.73
N ASP A 321 11.46 30.58 -15.00
CA ASP A 321 11.52 30.15 -13.57
C ASP A 321 12.89 29.68 -13.01
N SER A 322 14.00 30.05 -13.66
CA SER A 322 15.33 30.00 -13.10
C SER A 322 15.44 30.88 -11.84
N LYS A 323 15.87 30.25 -10.74
CA LYS A 323 16.21 30.94 -9.48
C LYS A 323 17.43 31.87 -9.60
N TRP A 324 18.11 31.91 -10.75
CA TRP A 324 19.39 32.60 -10.96
C TRP A 324 19.45 33.13 -12.39
N SER A 325 19.87 34.39 -12.59
CA SER A 325 20.32 34.80 -13.93
C SER A 325 21.63 34.10 -14.28
N SER A 326 21.76 33.67 -15.54
CA SER A 326 22.95 33.03 -16.07
C SER A 326 24.09 34.03 -16.26
N ILE A 327 25.28 33.48 -16.48
CA ILE A 327 26.46 34.26 -16.88
C ILE A 327 26.23 35.02 -18.20
N ASP A 328 25.37 34.52 -19.07
CA ASP A 328 25.12 35.14 -20.37
C ASP A 328 24.30 36.43 -20.22
N GLU A 329 23.34 36.51 -19.29
CA GLU A 329 22.67 37.78 -18.99
C GLU A 329 23.64 38.81 -18.39
N LEU A 330 24.56 38.38 -17.51
CA LEU A 330 25.59 39.29 -17.00
C LEU A 330 26.48 39.81 -18.14
N LYS A 331 26.92 38.92 -19.04
CA LYS A 331 27.75 39.30 -20.21
C LYS A 331 27.04 40.31 -21.11
N ARG A 332 25.73 40.12 -21.33
CA ARG A 332 24.89 41.04 -22.13
C ARG A 332 24.88 42.46 -21.56
N MET A 333 24.97 42.66 -20.24
CA MET A 333 25.05 44.02 -19.65
C MET A 333 26.27 44.83 -20.13
N PHE A 334 27.25 44.16 -20.73
CA PHE A 334 28.48 44.75 -21.24
C PHE A 334 28.74 44.45 -22.73
N SER A 335 27.71 44.04 -23.48
CA SER A 335 27.80 43.88 -24.93
C SER A 335 27.56 45.23 -25.65
N TYR A 336 27.17 45.20 -26.94
CA TYR A 336 26.91 46.38 -27.75
C TYR A 336 28.15 47.29 -27.84
N GLU A 337 29.25 46.73 -28.34
CA GLU A 337 30.57 47.38 -28.38
C GLU A 337 30.55 48.72 -29.14
N GLU A 338 29.67 48.85 -30.13
CA GLU A 338 29.41 50.08 -30.86
C GLU A 338 28.95 51.26 -29.98
N HIS A 339 28.40 50.96 -28.80
CA HIS A 339 27.97 51.93 -27.79
C HIS A 339 28.98 52.12 -26.65
N ARG A 340 30.08 51.36 -26.62
CA ARG A 340 31.09 51.40 -25.53
C ARG A 340 32.18 52.45 -25.75
N ILE A 341 31.79 53.64 -26.20
CA ILE A 341 32.73 54.75 -26.47
C ILE A 341 33.17 55.39 -25.14
N ASN A 342 34.46 55.26 -24.80
CA ASN A 342 35.05 55.78 -23.55
C ASN A 342 34.39 55.24 -22.27
N ILE A 343 33.79 54.04 -22.33
CA ILE A 343 33.20 53.37 -21.17
C ILE A 343 34.26 52.49 -20.50
N PRO A 344 34.57 52.68 -19.21
CA PRO A 344 35.46 51.79 -18.47
C PRO A 344 35.04 50.32 -18.58
N ILE A 345 36.00 49.40 -18.59
CA ILE A 345 35.73 47.96 -18.78
C ILE A 345 34.79 47.37 -17.71
N ASN A 346 34.83 47.94 -16.51
CA ASN A 346 34.02 47.55 -15.36
C ASN A 346 32.63 48.21 -15.35
N TYR A 347 32.33 49.13 -16.29
CA TYR A 347 31.03 49.81 -16.38
C TYR A 347 30.15 49.10 -17.41
N THR A 348 28.87 48.92 -17.07
CA THR A 348 27.86 48.42 -18.00
C THR A 348 27.73 49.34 -19.20
N THR A 349 27.33 48.77 -20.34
CA THR A 349 27.12 49.54 -21.56
C THR A 349 25.98 50.53 -21.33
N ASP A 350 24.78 50.06 -20.98
CA ASP A 350 23.70 50.95 -20.53
C ASP A 350 24.00 51.49 -19.11
N PRO A 351 24.04 52.81 -18.88
CA PRO A 351 24.12 53.37 -17.53
C PRO A 351 22.86 53.13 -16.69
N GLN A 352 21.78 52.64 -17.29
CA GLN A 352 20.54 52.27 -16.61
C GLN A 352 20.39 50.75 -16.42
N ALA A 353 21.42 49.95 -16.72
CA ALA A 353 21.42 48.52 -16.42
C ALA A 353 21.31 48.30 -14.89
N GLU A 354 20.61 47.24 -14.49
CA GLU A 354 20.33 46.97 -13.08
C GLU A 354 20.65 45.52 -12.70
N VAL A 355 21.11 45.34 -11.47
CA VAL A 355 21.16 44.04 -10.80
C VAL A 355 20.09 44.04 -9.74
N MET A 356 19.11 43.16 -9.89
CA MET A 356 18.04 42.98 -8.91
C MET A 356 18.47 41.90 -7.93
N VAL A 357 18.64 42.24 -6.66
CA VAL A 357 18.98 41.29 -5.59
C VAL A 357 17.73 40.98 -4.79
N ASN A 358 17.44 39.70 -4.58
CA ASN A 358 16.24 39.29 -3.89
C ASN A 358 16.34 39.54 -2.37
N ASN A 359 15.27 40.08 -1.81
CA ASN A 359 14.97 40.24 -0.39
C ASN A 359 15.88 41.16 0.42
N GLU A 360 17.17 40.82 0.55
CA GLU A 360 18.08 41.50 1.46
C GLU A 360 19.55 41.43 1.03
N ILE A 361 20.30 42.46 1.44
CA ILE A 361 21.75 42.51 1.35
C ILE A 361 22.28 42.78 2.76
N PRO A 362 22.88 41.77 3.41
CA PRO A 362 23.43 41.93 4.75
C PRO A 362 24.51 43.02 4.83
N ILE A 363 24.63 43.67 5.99
CA ILE A 363 25.54 44.80 6.22
C ILE A 363 27.02 44.47 5.93
N ASN A 364 27.44 43.22 6.10
CA ASN A 364 28.82 42.77 5.82
C ASN A 364 29.21 42.85 4.33
N TYR A 365 28.26 43.01 3.41
CA TYR A 365 28.55 43.31 2.01
C TYR A 365 28.72 44.81 1.74
N ILE A 366 28.29 45.71 2.63
CA ILE A 366 28.44 47.16 2.44
C ILE A 366 29.86 47.54 2.91
N VAL A 367 30.70 47.94 1.97
CA VAL A 367 32.10 48.31 2.23
C VAL A 367 32.21 49.77 2.61
N ASN A 368 31.48 50.64 1.89
CA ASN A 368 31.48 52.08 2.14
C ASN A 368 30.10 52.70 1.95
N ILE A 369 29.92 53.84 2.62
CA ILE A 369 28.81 54.77 2.46
C ILE A 369 29.43 56.06 1.94
N ALA A 370 29.19 56.36 0.67
CA ALA A 370 29.69 57.55 0.02
C ALA A 370 28.69 58.70 0.10
N VAL A 371 29.15 59.85 0.57
CA VAL A 371 28.36 61.10 0.64
C VAL A 371 28.97 62.17 -0.26
N LYS A 372 28.18 63.21 -0.56
CA LYS A 372 28.57 64.23 -1.55
C LYS A 372 29.69 65.13 -1.04
N ASP A 373 29.59 65.58 0.20
CA ASP A 373 30.47 66.57 0.81
C ASP A 373 30.65 66.32 2.31
N THR A 374 31.50 67.12 2.94
CA THR A 374 31.82 67.01 4.37
C THR A 374 30.65 67.38 5.28
N LEU A 375 29.70 68.18 4.79
CA LEU A 375 28.49 68.52 5.54
C LEU A 375 27.60 67.28 5.71
N ASP A 376 27.34 66.55 4.63
CA ASP A 376 26.64 65.27 4.71
C ASP A 376 27.40 64.25 5.57
N ALA A 377 28.73 64.21 5.48
CA ALA A 377 29.56 63.32 6.28
C ALA A 377 29.45 63.59 7.79
N SER A 378 29.37 64.88 8.19
CA SER A 378 29.27 65.28 9.59
C SER A 378 28.06 64.71 10.32
N GLN A 379 26.98 64.38 9.59
CA GLN A 379 25.77 63.76 10.16
C GLN A 379 26.04 62.35 10.71
N PHE A 380 27.14 61.72 10.27
CA PHE A 380 27.53 60.36 10.59
C PHE A 380 28.92 60.28 11.24
N ALA A 381 29.35 61.33 11.95
CA ALA A 381 30.66 61.40 12.60
C ALA A 381 30.93 60.28 13.63
N TYR A 382 29.90 59.53 14.03
CA TYR A 382 30.01 58.36 14.90
C TYR A 382 30.43 57.07 14.17
N LEU A 383 30.40 57.06 12.83
CA LEU A 383 30.84 55.92 12.03
C LEU A 383 32.37 55.89 11.94
N LYS A 384 32.93 54.69 11.80
CA LYS A 384 34.37 54.52 11.58
C LYS A 384 34.78 55.17 10.24
N ASP A 385 35.93 55.84 10.24
CA ASP A 385 36.47 56.57 9.07
C ASP A 385 36.61 55.71 7.81
N ASN A 386 36.75 54.39 7.96
CA ASN A 386 36.86 53.47 6.83
C ASN A 386 35.51 53.08 6.20
N LEU A 387 34.38 53.30 6.88
CA LEU A 387 33.05 53.00 6.35
C LEU A 387 32.43 54.20 5.64
N LEU A 388 32.66 55.42 6.11
CA LEU A 388 32.10 56.64 5.51
C LEU A 388 33.14 57.36 4.66
N ILE A 389 32.81 57.69 3.40
CA ILE A 389 33.73 58.38 2.48
C ILE A 389 33.05 59.60 1.83
N VAL A 390 33.82 60.66 1.57
CA VAL A 390 33.35 61.82 0.78
C VAL A 390 33.75 61.62 -0.67
N CYS A 391 32.78 61.42 -1.56
CA CYS A 391 33.02 61.13 -2.98
C CYS A 391 32.00 61.86 -3.88
N PRO A 392 32.21 63.16 -4.18
CA PRO A 392 31.30 63.94 -5.01
C PRO A 392 31.16 63.41 -6.44
N GLU A 393 32.13 62.64 -6.95
CA GLU A 393 32.10 62.09 -8.31
C GLU A 393 30.94 61.11 -8.52
N LEU A 394 30.54 60.35 -7.49
CA LEU A 394 29.38 59.43 -7.58
C LEU A 394 28.03 60.16 -7.68
N PHE A 395 28.02 61.47 -7.44
CA PHE A 395 26.83 62.33 -7.54
C PHE A 395 26.75 63.04 -8.89
N LYS A 396 27.78 62.91 -9.74
CA LYS A 396 27.86 63.46 -11.09
C LYS A 396 27.44 62.41 -12.13
N PRO A 397 27.14 62.83 -13.37
CA PRO A 397 26.95 61.88 -14.47
C PRO A 397 28.23 61.10 -14.80
N ARG A 398 28.10 59.90 -15.39
CA ARG A 398 29.26 59.13 -15.89
C ARG A 398 30.01 59.90 -16.98
N ILE A 399 31.26 59.53 -17.25
CA ILE A 399 32.09 60.18 -18.28
C ILE A 399 31.48 60.14 -19.69
N ASP A 400 30.70 59.11 -20.00
CA ASP A 400 30.02 58.87 -21.28
C ASP A 400 28.61 59.45 -21.35
N TRP A 401 28.24 60.33 -20.41
CA TRP A 401 26.86 60.80 -20.30
C TRP A 401 26.32 61.52 -21.53
N THR A 402 27.18 62.24 -22.26
CA THR A 402 26.81 62.97 -23.49
C THR A 402 26.32 62.02 -24.57
N HIS A 403 26.94 60.85 -24.72
CA HIS A 403 26.46 59.79 -25.60
C HIS A 403 25.05 59.34 -25.17
N TRP A 404 24.90 58.97 -23.89
CA TRP A 404 23.63 58.45 -23.38
C TRP A 404 22.51 59.47 -23.20
N GLN A 405 22.72 60.77 -23.49
CA GLN A 405 21.62 61.73 -23.57
C GLN A 405 20.70 61.48 -24.77
N GLN A 406 21.26 61.00 -25.88
CA GLN A 406 20.58 60.86 -27.17
C GLN A 406 20.26 59.40 -27.51
N HIS A 407 20.88 58.45 -26.80
CA HIS A 407 20.76 57.01 -27.05
C HIS A 407 20.03 56.27 -25.91
N ARG A 408 19.27 55.22 -26.27
CA ARG A 408 18.71 54.21 -25.36
C ARG A 408 18.85 52.83 -26.00
N LEU A 409 19.24 51.81 -25.23
CA LEU A 409 19.32 50.44 -25.78
C LEU A 409 17.93 49.82 -25.99
N ALA A 410 16.94 50.17 -25.16
CA ALA A 410 15.54 49.72 -25.33
C ALA A 410 14.88 50.16 -26.66
N SER A 411 15.45 51.13 -27.39
CA SER A 411 14.99 51.52 -28.74
C SER A 411 15.67 50.74 -29.88
N LEU A 412 16.59 49.82 -29.56
CA LEU A 412 17.36 49.03 -30.53
C LEU A 412 17.01 47.54 -30.48
N SER A 413 16.13 47.13 -29.56
CA SER A 413 15.65 45.76 -29.37
C SER A 413 14.29 45.49 -30.01
N SER A 414 13.92 46.23 -31.06
CA SER A 414 12.73 46.00 -31.90
C SER A 414 13.01 45.08 -33.07
#